data_AF-A0A6B3W5D2-F1
#
_entry.id   AF-A0A6B3W5D2-F1
#
_cell.length_a   1.000
_cell.length_b   1.000
_cell.length_c   1.000
_cell.angle_alpha   90.00
_cell.angle_beta   90.00
_cell.angle_gamma   90.00
#
_symmetry.space_group_name_H-M   'P 1'
#
loop_
_entity.id
_entity.type
_entity.pdbx_description
1 polymer ?
#
loop_
_entity_poly.entity_id
_entity_poly.type
_entity_poly.pdbx_seq_one_letter_code
_entity_poly.pdbx_strand_id
1 'polypeptide(L)' 'MSMDKYLIANSTREQRAKFVADALAINALGSEPLTKENWALLQTYVDGENEIDEVLQMAICKYKK' A
#
# COMPACT_ATOMS: atom_id res chain seq x y z
N MET A 1 8.00 -0.25 16.48
CA MET A 1 7.32 -1.46 15.97
C MET A 1 8.05 -1.88 14.72
N SER A 2 8.46 -3.14 14.59
CA SER A 2 9.20 -3.56 13.39
C SER A 2 8.28 -3.55 12.16
N MET A 3 8.77 -3.02 11.04
CA MET A 3 8.05 -3.05 9.76
C MET A 3 8.12 -4.41 9.07
N ASP A 4 8.90 -5.35 9.63
CA ASP A 4 9.17 -6.67 9.03
C ASP A 4 7.91 -7.46 8.67
N LYS A 5 6.81 -7.30 9.43
CA LYS A 5 5.54 -8.00 9.16
C LYS A 5 4.88 -7.56 7.85
N TYR A 6 5.29 -6.42 7.29
CA TYR A 6 4.78 -5.90 6.04
C TYR A 6 5.62 -6.35 4.84
N LEU A 7 6.80 -6.94 5.06
CA LEU A 7 7.61 -7.46 3.97
C LEU A 7 6.87 -8.56 3.21
N ILE A 8 7.04 -8.61 1.90
CA ILE A 8 6.46 -9.68 1.07
C ILE A 8 6.92 -11.05 1.56
N ALA A 9 8.20 -11.17 1.91
CA ALA A 9 8.78 -12.42 2.42
C ALA A 9 8.13 -12.92 3.73
N ASN A 10 7.51 -12.03 4.51
CA ASN A 10 6.94 -12.32 5.82
C ASN A 10 5.40 -12.24 5.84
N SER A 11 4.76 -12.14 4.67
CA SER A 11 3.31 -11.96 4.57
C SER A 11 2.69 -12.77 3.43
N THR A 12 1.45 -13.19 3.61
CA THR A 12 0.63 -13.73 2.52
C THR A 12 -0.06 -12.61 1.73
N ARG A 13 -0.54 -12.93 0.54
CA ARG A 13 -1.36 -12.02 -0.27
C ARG A 13 -2.57 -11.49 0.51
N GLU A 14 -3.26 -12.38 1.23
CA GLU A 14 -4.44 -12.05 2.03
C GLU A 14 -4.10 -11.11 3.19
N GLN A 15 -2.95 -11.32 3.83
CA GLN A 15 -2.46 -10.42 4.87
C GLN A 15 -2.15 -9.04 4.30
N ARG A 16 -1.47 -8.95 3.16
CA ARG A 16 -1.20 -7.67 2.48
C ARG A 16 -2.49 -6.96 2.05
N ALA A 17 -3.45 -7.69 1.50
CA ALA A 17 -4.77 -7.16 1.16
C ALA A 17 -5.48 -6.61 2.41
N LYS A 18 -5.39 -7.31 3.54
CA LYS A 18 -5.93 -6.84 4.81
C LYS A 18 -5.22 -5.56 5.31
N PHE A 19 -3.89 -5.50 5.23
CA PHE A 19 -3.15 -4.29 5.62
C PHE A 19 -3.58 -3.08 4.80
N VAL A 20 -3.74 -3.24 3.49
CA VAL A 20 -4.24 -2.19 2.60
C VAL A 20 -5.68 -1.80 2.94
N ALA A 21 -6.57 -2.77 3.16
CA ALA A 21 -7.96 -2.50 3.52
C ALA A 21 -8.08 -1.74 4.87
N ASP A 22 -7.31 -2.15 5.88
CA ASP A 22 -7.28 -1.50 7.19
C ASP A 22 -6.78 -0.04 7.06
N ALA A 23 -5.75 0.21 6.23
CA ALA A 23 -5.27 1.56 5.96
C ALA A 23 -6.29 2.41 5.19
N LEU A 24 -6.99 1.83 4.20
CA LEU A 24 -8.03 2.52 3.44
C LEU A 24 -9.25 2.88 4.29
N ALA A 25 -9.60 2.03 5.27
CA ALA A 25 -10.67 2.34 6.21
C ALA A 25 -10.35 3.61 7.02
N ILE A 26 -9.08 3.81 7.40
CA ILE A 26 -8.62 5.05 8.06
C ILE A 26 -8.68 6.22 7.09
N ASN A 27 -8.22 6.07 5.85
CA ASN A 27 -8.28 7.13 4.83
C ASN A 27 -9.73 7.62 4.61
N ALA A 28 -10.70 6.70 4.58
CA ALA A 28 -12.10 7.03 4.37
C ALA A 28 -12.73 7.91 5.48
N LEU A 29 -12.08 8.05 6.63
CA LEU A 29 -12.59 8.88 7.74
C LEU A 29 -12.42 10.39 7.51
N GLY A 30 -11.58 10.81 6.57
CA GLY A 30 -11.31 12.25 6.39
C GLY A 30 -10.52 12.63 5.15
N SER A 31 -10.34 11.72 4.20
CA SER A 31 -9.63 11.97 2.96
C SER A 31 -10.47 11.58 1.75
N GLU A 32 -10.17 12.22 0.61
CA GLU A 32 -10.81 11.87 -0.65
C GLU A 32 -10.51 10.41 -1.04
N PRO A 33 -11.39 9.77 -1.84
CA PRO A 33 -11.13 8.45 -2.39
C PRO A 33 -9.82 8.43 -3.20
N LEU A 34 -9.10 7.32 -3.12
CA LEU A 34 -7.89 7.15 -3.92
C LEU A 34 -8.22 7.16 -5.42
N THR A 35 -7.33 7.79 -6.20
CA THR A 35 -7.37 7.69 -7.66
C THR A 35 -7.10 6.25 -8.11
N LYS A 36 -7.56 5.89 -9.32
CA LYS A 36 -7.32 4.56 -9.91
C LYS A 36 -5.84 4.19 -9.96
N GLU A 37 -4.98 5.18 -10.23
CA GLU A 37 -3.54 4.99 -10.28
C GLU A 37 -2.93 4.70 -8.91
N ASN A 38 -3.38 5.40 -7.85
CA ASN A 38 -2.92 5.10 -6.49
C ASN A 38 -3.41 3.71 -6.04
N TRP A 39 -4.61 3.32 -6.45
CA TRP A 39 -5.11 1.96 -6.26
C TRP A 39 -4.22 0.92 -6.95
N ALA A 40 -3.81 1.16 -8.20
CA ALA A 40 -2.92 0.26 -8.92
C ALA A 40 -1.56 0.10 -8.20
N LEU A 41 -1.00 1.20 -7.68
CA LEU A 41 0.24 1.14 -6.89
C LEU A 41 0.12 0.24 -5.66
N LEU A 42 -0.96 0.39 -4.87
CA LEU A 42 -1.21 -0.46 -3.71
C LEU A 42 -1.45 -1.92 -4.11
N GLN A 43 -2.07 -2.16 -5.27
CA GLN A 43 -2.32 -3.50 -5.77
C GLN A 43 -1.02 -4.26 -6.06
N THR A 44 0.02 -3.59 -6.56
CA THR A 44 1.34 -4.24 -6.77
C THR A 44 1.95 -4.78 -5.48
N TYR A 45 1.72 -4.11 -4.34
CA TYR A 45 2.13 -4.63 -3.04
C TYR A 45 1.30 -5.85 -2.64
N VAL A 46 -0.03 -5.80 -2.79
CA VAL A 46 -0.90 -6.96 -2.52
C VAL A 46 -0.48 -8.17 -3.36
N ASP A 47 -0.18 -7.93 -4.63
CA ASP A 47 0.25 -8.97 -5.57
C ASP A 47 1.63 -9.54 -5.26
N GLY A 48 2.42 -8.85 -4.44
CA GLY A 48 3.78 -9.26 -4.07
C GLY A 48 4.81 -8.91 -5.14
N GLU A 49 4.51 -7.91 -5.97
CA GLU A 49 5.38 -7.43 -7.04
C GLU A 49 6.37 -6.37 -6.54
N ASN A 50 5.94 -5.50 -5.61
CA ASN A 50 6.79 -4.46 -5.01
C ASN A 50 6.63 -4.44 -3.50
N GLU A 51 7.72 -4.21 -2.78
CA GLU A 51 7.68 -3.98 -1.33
C GLU A 51 6.92 -2.68 -1.00
N ILE A 52 6.35 -2.60 0.21
CA ILE A 52 5.55 -1.43 0.60
C ILE A 52 6.37 -0.12 0.59
N ASP A 53 7.66 -0.20 0.88
CA ASP A 53 8.57 0.94 0.83
C ASP A 53 8.81 1.42 -0.60
N GLU A 54 8.85 0.50 -1.58
CA GLU A 54 8.96 0.85 -2.99
C GLU A 54 7.68 1.54 -3.48
N VAL A 55 6.51 1.01 -3.10
CA VAL A 55 5.20 1.63 -3.38
C VAL A 55 5.12 3.05 -2.79
N LEU A 56 5.62 3.25 -1.57
CA LEU A 56 5.69 4.57 -0.95
C LEU A 56 6.57 5.53 -1.75
N GLN A 57 7.76 5.10 -2.18
CA GLN A 57 8.65 5.95 -3.00
C GLN A 57 8.00 6.30 -4.34
N MET A 58 7.35 5.34 -5.01
CA MET A 58 6.62 5.59 -6.25
C MET A 58 5.52 6.64 -6.06
N ALA A 59 4.75 6.55 -4.98
CA ALA A 59 3.72 7.52 -4.64
C ALA A 59 4.32 8.92 -4.36
N ILE A 60 5.39 9.00 -3.57
CA ILE A 60 6.07 10.29 -3.27
C ILE A 60 6.60 10.93 -4.56
N CYS A 61 7.28 10.17 -5.42
CA CYS A 61 7.83 10.67 -6.68
C CYS A 61 6.75 11.22 -7.61
N LYS A 62 5.55 10.64 -7.58
CA LYS A 62 4.40 11.13 -8.37
C LYS A 62 3.94 12.52 -7.95
N TYR A 63 3.84 12.79 -6.65
CA TYR A 63 3.30 14.04 -6.10
C TYR A 63 4.36 15.11 -5.80
N LYS A 64 5.64 14.81 -5.96
CA LYS A 64 6.74 15.79 -5.88
C LYS A 64 6.92 16.64 -7.15
N LYS A 65 6.05 16.49 -8.15
CA LYS A 65 6.07 17.27 -9.39
C LYS A 65 5.31 18.60 -9.25
#